data_AF-A0A8C3HEJ5-F1
#
_entry.id   AF-A0A8C3HEJ5-F1
#
_cell.length_a   1.000
_cell.length_b   1.000
_cell.length_c   1.000
_cell.angle_alpha   90.00
_cell.angle_beta   90.00
_cell.angle_gamma   90.00
#
_symmetry.space_group_name_H-M   'P 1'
#
loop_
_entity.id
_entity.type
_entity.pdbx_description
1 polymer ?
#
loop_
_entity_poly.entity_id
_entity_poly.type
_entity_poly.pdbx_seq_one_letter_code
_entity_poly.pdbx_strand_id
1 'polypeptide(L)'
;ACPRVSLARPDVLLLLKQGADPNLVLPEGIAAIHLAAGKERESGVRCLKLILQYGGNPNARSVEELTPLHVAASWGCYKCLKLLLRNGGDPNLEDQDGNRAIDLALEQGNKMCVQILQGFQYAWRPEEPCLARLALSNPAVCSLSPPSPSLGGGRGERAASCTGTGHSPELASALETFQIPDCKDDEMTLSRQFDQPDKNKKWREGVLKSSFNYLLLDPRVTQNLPFRCHHLSQADCFRSFVSAIFYVGKGKRSRPYSHLYQALTHYKGGKKQACPKVQHILDIWAGGQGVISVHCFQNVIPVEAYTREACLVDAIGLKMLTNQKKGNYYGVVASWPMKRRRCLGIHMLHRAMQIFLAEGERQLRPADLQIGQ
;
A
#
# COMPACT_ATOMS: atom_id res chain seq x y z
N ALA A 1 -30.90 -36.15 33.59
CA ALA A 1 -29.60 -35.46 33.80
C ALA A 1 -29.21 -34.77 32.49
N CYS A 2 -29.45 -33.47 32.39
CA CYS A 2 -29.04 -32.68 31.22
C CYS A 2 -27.53 -32.42 31.33
N PRO A 3 -26.71 -32.72 30.31
CA PRO A 3 -25.30 -32.38 30.35
C PRO A 3 -25.19 -30.85 30.27
N ARG A 4 -24.49 -30.27 31.24
CA ARG A 4 -24.10 -28.86 31.27
C ARG A 4 -23.53 -28.47 29.91
N VAL A 5 -24.27 -27.66 29.16
CA VAL A 5 -23.73 -26.93 28.02
C VAL A 5 -22.71 -25.95 28.60
N SER A 6 -21.44 -26.33 28.53
CA SER A 6 -20.32 -25.40 28.60
C SER A 6 -20.57 -24.37 27.49
N LEU A 7 -21.03 -23.17 27.87
CA LEU A 7 -21.10 -21.99 27.02
C LEU A 7 -19.69 -21.66 26.53
N ALA A 8 -19.24 -22.38 25.51
CA ALA A 8 -18.04 -22.05 24.76
C ALA A 8 -18.31 -20.68 24.14
N ARG A 9 -17.52 -19.68 24.57
CA ARG A 9 -17.56 -18.35 23.94
C ARG A 9 -17.44 -18.55 22.43
N PRO A 10 -18.36 -18.04 21.60
CA PRO A 10 -18.25 -18.18 20.15
C PRO A 10 -16.92 -17.56 19.71
N ASP A 11 -16.15 -18.29 18.91
CA ASP A 11 -14.89 -17.80 18.35
C ASP A 11 -15.20 -16.61 17.45
N VAL A 12 -14.59 -15.45 17.72
CA VAL A 12 -14.81 -14.20 16.96
C VAL A 12 -14.55 -14.43 15.47
N LEU A 13 -13.57 -15.28 15.14
CA LEU A 13 -13.28 -15.66 13.76
C LEU A 13 -14.44 -16.41 13.08
N LEU A 14 -15.16 -17.26 13.82
CA LEU A 14 -16.28 -18.01 13.28
C LEU A 14 -17.47 -17.09 12.96
N LEU A 15 -17.78 -16.16 13.87
CA LEU A 15 -18.86 -15.20 13.68
C LEU A 15 -18.59 -14.28 12.47
N LEU A 16 -17.38 -13.75 12.36
CA LEU A 16 -17.00 -12.90 11.21
C LEU A 16 -17.05 -13.67 9.89
N LYS A 17 -16.64 -14.95 9.88
CA LYS A 17 -16.78 -15.82 8.69
C LYS A 17 -18.22 -16.12 8.32
N GLN A 18 -19.13 -16.13 9.29
CA GLN A 18 -20.57 -16.30 9.08
C GLN A 18 -21.27 -14.99 8.69
N GLY A 19 -20.53 -13.91 8.47
CA GLY A 19 -21.07 -12.63 8.01
C GLY A 19 -21.53 -11.69 9.13
N ALA A 20 -21.10 -11.91 10.38
CA ALA A 20 -21.34 -10.94 11.44
C ALA A 20 -20.71 -9.58 11.09
N ASP A 21 -21.48 -8.51 11.21
CA ASP A 21 -21.01 -7.15 10.93
C ASP A 21 -20.04 -6.68 12.03
N PRO A 22 -18.76 -6.42 11.73
CA PRO A 22 -17.78 -5.95 12.70
C PRO A 22 -18.06 -4.51 13.20
N ASN A 23 -18.91 -3.77 12.49
CA ASN A 23 -19.26 -2.37 12.78
C ASN A 23 -20.57 -2.22 13.54
N LEU A 24 -21.25 -3.32 13.85
CA LEU A 24 -22.50 -3.28 14.60
C LEU A 24 -22.29 -2.58 15.94
N VAL A 25 -22.98 -1.46 16.11
CA VAL A 25 -23.05 -0.70 17.36
C VAL A 25 -24.20 -1.28 18.19
N LEU A 26 -23.91 -1.73 19.41
CA LEU A 26 -24.94 -2.21 20.33
C LEU A 26 -25.85 -1.05 20.80
N PRO A 27 -27.06 -1.32 21.33
CA PRO A 27 -27.96 -0.28 21.83
C PRO A 27 -27.34 0.66 22.86
N GLU A 28 -26.33 0.19 23.61
CA GLU A 28 -25.54 0.98 24.56
C GLU A 28 -24.54 1.91 23.86
N GLY A 29 -24.53 1.98 22.53
CA GLY A 29 -23.61 2.80 21.76
C GLY A 29 -22.22 2.20 21.58
N ILE A 30 -21.98 0.98 22.04
CA ILE A 30 -20.63 0.40 22.04
C ILE A 30 -20.51 -0.66 20.93
N ALA A 31 -19.71 -0.38 19.91
CA ALA A 31 -19.31 -1.40 18.93
C ALA A 31 -18.28 -2.40 19.50
N ALA A 32 -18.24 -3.61 18.98
CA ALA A 32 -17.31 -4.67 19.38
C ALA A 32 -15.83 -4.23 19.37
N ILE A 33 -15.48 -3.33 18.45
CA ILE A 33 -14.13 -2.77 18.33
C ILE A 33 -13.71 -1.92 19.54
N HIS A 34 -14.63 -1.22 20.21
CA HIS A 34 -14.35 -0.45 21.43
C HIS A 34 -13.96 -1.40 22.59
N LEU A 35 -14.74 -2.46 22.77
CA LEU A 35 -14.47 -3.48 23.79
C LEU A 35 -13.13 -4.18 23.55
N ALA A 36 -12.79 -4.46 22.29
CA ALA A 36 -11.52 -5.08 21.93
C ALA A 36 -10.33 -4.11 22.12
N ALA A 37 -10.53 -2.82 21.86
CA ALA A 37 -9.51 -1.78 22.05
C ALA A 37 -9.04 -1.66 23.50
N GLY A 38 -9.95 -1.84 24.47
CA GLY A 38 -9.65 -1.84 25.91
C GLY A 38 -9.03 -3.16 26.45
N LYS A 39 -8.60 -4.11 25.60
CA LYS A 39 -8.05 -5.40 26.05
C LYS A 39 -6.63 -5.63 25.53
N GLU A 40 -5.64 -5.23 26.33
CA GLU A 40 -4.21 -5.37 25.97
C GLU A 40 -3.65 -6.81 26.04
N ARG A 41 -4.38 -7.76 26.65
CA ARG A 41 -3.98 -9.18 26.62
C ARG A 41 -3.93 -9.69 25.18
N GLU A 42 -3.05 -10.66 24.91
CA GLU A 42 -2.86 -11.23 23.56
C GLU A 42 -4.17 -11.71 22.90
N SER A 43 -5.12 -12.22 23.68
CA SER A 43 -6.46 -12.58 23.17
C SER A 43 -7.26 -11.36 22.70
N GLY A 44 -7.23 -10.25 23.44
CA GLY A 44 -7.89 -9.00 23.07
C GLY A 44 -7.26 -8.34 21.86
N VAL A 45 -5.93 -8.25 21.83
CA VAL A 45 -5.16 -7.77 20.68
C VAL A 45 -5.45 -8.60 19.43
N ARG A 46 -5.57 -9.93 19.56
CA ARG A 46 -5.94 -10.82 18.45
C ARG A 46 -7.37 -10.58 17.98
N CYS A 47 -8.33 -10.43 18.89
CA CYS A 47 -9.71 -10.10 18.55
C CYS A 47 -9.80 -8.76 17.80
N LEU A 48 -9.13 -7.71 18.31
CA LEU A 48 -9.08 -6.41 17.64
C LEU A 48 -8.50 -6.51 16.24
N LYS A 49 -7.40 -7.27 16.07
CA LYS A 49 -6.80 -7.51 14.76
C LYS A 49 -7.75 -8.22 13.81
N LEU A 50 -8.52 -9.20 14.28
CA LEU A 50 -9.53 -9.89 13.46
C LEU A 50 -10.66 -8.94 13.06
N ILE A 51 -11.19 -8.15 13.99
CA ILE A 51 -12.26 -7.18 13.70
C ILE A 51 -11.80 -6.20 12.61
N LEU A 52 -10.59 -5.64 12.74
CA LEU A 52 -10.01 -4.74 11.74
C LEU A 52 -9.79 -5.44 10.38
N GLN A 53 -9.32 -6.70 10.37
CA GLN A 53 -9.13 -7.48 9.15
C GLN A 53 -10.42 -7.74 8.37
N TYR A 54 -11.56 -7.82 9.05
CA TYR A 54 -12.86 -8.06 8.43
C TYR A 54 -13.63 -6.76 8.16
N GLY A 55 -12.97 -5.59 8.20
CA GLY A 55 -13.57 -4.31 7.84
C GLY A 55 -14.14 -3.51 9.02
N GLY A 56 -13.73 -3.81 10.25
CA GLY A 56 -14.06 -2.99 11.42
C GLY A 56 -13.49 -1.58 11.29
N ASN A 57 -14.32 -0.58 11.51
CA ASN A 57 -14.01 0.84 11.41
C ASN A 57 -13.23 1.29 12.67
N PRO A 58 -11.93 1.64 12.57
CA PRO A 58 -11.13 2.11 13.71
C PRO A 58 -11.60 3.47 14.26
N ASN A 59 -12.45 4.17 13.52
CA ASN A 59 -13.06 5.46 13.87
C ASN A 59 -14.56 5.34 14.16
N ALA A 60 -15.06 4.12 14.46
CA ALA A 60 -16.43 3.96 14.96
C ALA A 60 -16.62 4.87 16.18
N ARG A 61 -17.73 5.61 16.23
CA ARG A 61 -18.06 6.49 17.37
C ARG A 61 -19.09 5.80 18.25
N SER A 62 -18.90 5.89 19.57
CA SER A 62 -19.91 5.48 20.52
C SER A 62 -21.00 6.56 20.68
N VAL A 63 -21.97 6.33 21.57
CA VAL A 63 -22.97 7.36 21.95
C VAL A 63 -22.32 8.58 22.60
N GLU A 64 -21.25 8.39 23.37
CA GLU A 64 -20.42 9.46 23.95
C GLU A 64 -19.37 9.96 22.95
N GLU A 65 -19.54 9.64 21.67
CA GLU A 65 -18.64 9.99 20.58
C GLU A 65 -17.20 9.45 20.70
N LEU A 66 -16.97 8.56 21.67
CA LEU A 66 -15.68 7.91 21.88
C LEU A 66 -15.34 7.02 20.70
N THR A 67 -14.08 7.08 20.29
CA THR A 67 -13.51 6.15 19.29
C THR A 67 -12.74 5.03 19.97
N PRO A 68 -12.45 3.92 19.28
CA PRO A 68 -11.55 2.88 19.79
C PRO A 68 -10.19 3.43 20.28
N LEU A 69 -9.70 4.52 19.67
CA LEU A 69 -8.47 5.17 20.12
C LEU A 69 -8.63 5.83 21.48
N HIS A 70 -9.76 6.50 21.77
CA HIS A 70 -10.06 7.05 23.08
C HIS A 70 -10.02 5.96 24.16
N VAL A 71 -10.69 4.83 23.90
CA VAL A 71 -10.73 3.69 24.83
C VAL A 71 -9.33 3.12 25.06
N ALA A 72 -8.57 2.86 24.00
CA ALA A 72 -7.22 2.31 24.13
C ALA A 72 -6.26 3.29 24.84
N ALA A 73 -6.42 4.58 24.62
CA ALA A 73 -5.60 5.62 25.21
C ALA A 73 -5.90 5.84 26.70
N SER A 74 -7.18 5.89 27.07
CA SER A 74 -7.65 6.00 28.46
C SER A 74 -7.25 4.77 29.29
N TRP A 75 -7.30 3.57 28.72
CA TRP A 75 -6.99 2.33 29.44
C TRP A 75 -5.52 1.88 29.31
N GLY A 76 -4.66 2.70 28.70
CA GLY A 76 -3.23 2.41 28.59
C GLY A 76 -2.87 1.28 27.63
N CYS A 77 -3.82 0.82 26.79
CA CYS A 77 -3.69 -0.33 25.90
C CYS A 77 -2.85 0.01 24.65
N TYR A 78 -1.57 0.30 24.83
CA TYR A 78 -0.69 0.83 23.79
C TYR A 78 -0.50 -0.12 22.60
N LYS A 79 -0.59 -1.44 22.79
CA LYS A 79 -0.56 -2.42 21.68
C LYS A 79 -1.79 -2.26 20.78
N CYS A 80 -2.97 -2.14 21.39
CA CYS A 80 -4.23 -1.91 20.69
C CYS A 80 -4.24 -0.54 20.01
N LEU A 81 -3.75 0.49 20.71
CA LEU A 81 -3.58 1.85 20.19
C LEU A 81 -2.73 1.86 18.91
N LYS A 82 -1.57 1.17 18.92
CA LYS A 82 -0.73 1.01 17.73
C LYS A 82 -1.44 0.29 16.59
N LEU A 83 -2.25 -0.73 16.89
CA LEU A 83 -3.01 -1.44 15.85
C LEU A 83 -4.08 -0.54 15.23
N LEU A 84 -4.82 0.22 16.04
CA LEU A 84 -5.85 1.14 15.57
C LEU A 84 -5.26 2.24 14.69
N LEU A 85 -4.18 2.91 15.14
CA LEU A 85 -3.49 3.93 14.35
C LEU A 85 -2.97 3.37 13.01
N ARG A 86 -2.45 2.14 13.01
CA ARG A 86 -1.97 1.48 11.78
C ARG A 86 -3.07 1.10 10.80
N ASN A 87 -4.33 1.03 11.25
CA ASN A 87 -5.47 0.70 10.40
C ASN A 87 -6.33 1.92 10.07
N GLY A 88 -5.83 3.15 10.28
CA GLY A 88 -6.52 4.39 9.90
C GLY A 88 -7.31 5.05 11.03
N GLY A 89 -7.05 4.69 12.29
CA GLY A 89 -7.59 5.41 13.45
C GLY A 89 -7.08 6.85 13.48
N ASP A 90 -7.99 7.83 13.54
CA ASP A 90 -7.69 9.25 13.62
C ASP A 90 -7.60 9.70 15.10
N PRO A 91 -6.41 10.10 15.58
CA PRO A 91 -6.22 10.53 16.96
C PRO A 91 -6.70 11.96 17.23
N ASN A 92 -7.15 12.69 16.21
CA ASN A 92 -7.61 14.08 16.34
C ASN A 92 -9.12 14.19 16.49
N LEU A 93 -9.86 13.09 16.33
CA LEU A 93 -11.28 13.06 16.65
C LEU A 93 -11.45 13.35 18.13
N GLU A 94 -12.43 14.20 18.43
CA GLU A 94 -12.83 14.56 19.78
C GLU A 94 -14.02 13.69 20.21
N ASP A 95 -14.11 13.39 21.50
CA ASP A 95 -15.29 12.82 22.14
C ASP A 95 -16.32 13.91 22.49
N GLN A 96 -17.41 13.52 23.18
CA GLN A 96 -18.50 14.43 23.53
C GLN A 96 -18.07 15.59 24.45
N ASP A 97 -16.98 15.42 25.21
CA ASP A 97 -16.44 16.43 26.10
C ASP A 97 -15.35 17.30 25.43
N GLY A 98 -15.08 17.07 24.13
CA GLY A 98 -14.04 17.77 23.37
C GLY A 98 -12.63 17.23 23.62
N ASN A 99 -12.49 16.07 24.28
CA ASN A 99 -11.19 15.47 24.55
C ASN A 99 -10.76 14.61 23.36
N ARG A 100 -9.47 14.68 22.99
CA ARG A 100 -8.87 13.74 22.04
C ARG A 100 -8.29 12.55 22.79
N ALA A 101 -7.96 11.49 22.06
CA ALA A 101 -7.31 10.31 22.63
C ALA A 101 -6.04 10.63 23.43
N ILE A 102 -5.26 11.65 23.03
CA ILE A 102 -4.06 12.07 23.78
C ILE A 102 -4.40 12.71 25.11
N ASP A 103 -5.49 13.48 25.18
CA ASP A 103 -5.92 14.20 26.36
C ASP A 103 -6.35 13.19 27.44
N LEU A 104 -7.11 12.16 27.05
CA LEU A 104 -7.45 11.02 27.92
C LEU A 104 -6.22 10.21 28.37
N ALA A 105 -5.22 10.02 27.49
CA ALA A 105 -3.99 9.33 27.88
C ALA A 105 -3.16 10.15 28.90
N LEU A 106 -3.19 11.48 28.80
CA LEU A 106 -2.52 12.38 29.74
C LEU A 106 -3.21 12.37 31.10
N GLU A 107 -4.54 12.52 31.11
CA GLU A 107 -5.36 12.49 32.32
C GLU A 107 -5.16 11.20 33.12
N GLN A 108 -5.15 10.05 32.42
CA GLN A 108 -4.96 8.73 33.03
C GLN A 108 -3.49 8.35 33.27
N GLY A 109 -2.53 9.23 32.92
CA GLY A 109 -1.10 9.02 33.15
C GLY A 109 -0.45 7.92 32.27
N ASN A 110 -1.06 7.57 31.14
CA ASN A 110 -0.62 6.50 30.24
C ASN A 110 0.54 6.94 29.34
N LYS A 111 1.74 7.07 29.92
CA LYS A 111 2.95 7.60 29.25
C LYS A 111 3.27 6.97 27.90
N MET A 112 3.10 5.65 27.76
CA MET A 112 3.36 4.95 26.49
C MET A 112 2.37 5.37 25.39
N CYS A 113 1.09 5.51 25.73
CA CYS A 113 0.06 5.98 24.81
C CYS A 113 0.33 7.44 24.39
N VAL A 114 0.69 8.30 25.35
CA VAL A 114 1.08 9.70 25.09
C VAL A 114 2.25 9.77 24.12
N GLN A 115 3.32 9.00 24.34
CA GLN A 115 4.48 8.96 23.43
C GLN A 115 4.10 8.52 22.01
N ILE A 116 3.23 7.52 21.89
CA ILE A 116 2.75 7.03 20.59
C ILE A 116 1.91 8.08 19.87
N LEU A 117 1.01 8.75 20.58
CA LEU A 117 0.10 9.76 20.01
C LEU A 117 0.84 11.06 19.68
N GLN A 118 1.77 11.50 20.52
CA GLN A 118 2.66 12.64 20.21
C GLN A 118 3.51 12.33 18.98
N GLY A 119 4.10 11.13 18.89
CA GLY A 119 4.84 10.70 17.71
C GLY A 119 3.99 10.65 16.44
N PHE A 120 2.66 10.52 16.56
CA PHE A 120 1.73 10.53 15.44
C PHE A 120 1.27 11.94 15.07
N GLN A 121 1.10 12.87 16.02
CA GLN A 121 0.75 14.28 15.77
C GLN A 121 1.79 15.00 14.89
N TYR A 122 3.08 14.68 15.02
CA TYR A 122 4.11 15.28 14.15
C TYR A 122 4.07 14.76 12.70
N ALA A 123 3.34 13.68 12.41
CA ALA A 123 3.19 13.10 11.08
C ALA A 123 1.87 13.47 10.37
N TRP A 124 0.90 14.02 11.11
CA TRP A 124 -0.43 14.36 10.59
C TRP A 124 -0.62 15.89 10.65
N ARG A 125 -0.39 16.59 9.53
CA ARG A 125 -0.93 17.94 9.32
C ARG A 125 -1.97 17.87 8.20
N PRO A 126 -3.24 18.22 8.46
CA PRO A 126 -4.19 18.45 7.39
C PRO A 126 -3.78 19.75 6.65
N GLU A 127 -3.71 19.69 5.32
CA GLU A 127 -3.43 20.88 4.51
C GLU A 127 -4.65 21.82 4.57
N GLU A 128 -4.45 23.04 5.07
CA GLU A 128 -5.41 24.15 4.91
C GLU A 128 -5.39 24.63 3.45
N PRO A 129 -6.56 24.94 2.84
CA PRO A 129 -6.67 25.34 1.45
C PRO A 129 -6.07 26.73 1.24
N CYS A 130 -5.14 26.85 0.29
CA CYS A 130 -4.52 28.10 -0.10
C CYS A 130 -5.53 29.08 -0.71
N LEU A 131 -6.22 29.87 0.12
CA LEU A 131 -6.82 31.14 -0.27
C LEU A 131 -6.09 32.30 0.41
N ALA A 132 -5.73 33.27 -0.44
CA ALA A 132 -5.25 34.64 -0.17
C ALA A 132 -3.73 34.92 -0.27
N ARG A 133 -3.46 35.84 -1.22
CA ARG A 133 -2.27 36.68 -1.50
C ARG A 133 -1.21 36.00 -2.40
N LEU A 134 -1.01 36.43 -3.64
CA LEU A 134 -0.83 37.84 -4.06
C LEU A 134 -1.58 38.21 -5.34
N ALA A 135 -2.12 39.42 -5.28
CA ALA A 135 -2.70 40.16 -6.38
C ALA A 135 -1.60 40.83 -7.24
N LEU A 136 -1.91 40.95 -8.53
CA LEU A 136 -1.56 42.05 -9.45
C LEU A 136 -0.09 42.23 -9.87
N SER A 137 0.22 41.86 -11.12
CA SER A 137 0.74 42.82 -12.12
C SER A 137 0.67 42.25 -13.55
N ASN A 138 -0.45 42.58 -14.19
CA ASN A 138 -0.66 42.98 -15.60
C ASN A 138 -0.32 42.08 -16.83
N PRO A 139 -1.02 42.34 -17.95
CA PRO A 139 -1.28 41.38 -19.03
C PRO A 139 -0.47 41.65 -20.31
N ALA A 140 -0.35 40.63 -21.15
CA ALA A 140 -0.17 40.74 -22.60
C ALA A 140 -0.74 39.43 -23.18
N VAL A 141 -2.00 39.43 -23.64
CA VAL A 141 -2.37 39.62 -25.06
C VAL A 141 -1.54 38.74 -26.00
N CYS A 142 -2.16 37.67 -26.51
CA CYS A 142 -2.30 37.46 -27.96
C CYS A 142 -3.17 36.22 -28.22
N SER A 143 -4.39 36.53 -28.62
CA SER A 143 -5.25 35.76 -29.53
C SER A 143 -4.49 35.07 -30.65
N LEU A 144 -4.92 33.86 -31.03
CA LEU A 144 -5.29 33.54 -32.41
C LEU A 144 -6.03 32.18 -32.44
N SER A 145 -7.22 32.23 -33.02
CA SER A 145 -8.15 31.12 -33.29
C SER A 145 -7.71 30.33 -34.56
N PRO A 146 -8.37 29.20 -34.89
CA PRO A 146 -7.78 28.06 -35.59
C PRO A 146 -7.98 28.10 -37.11
N PRO A 147 -7.51 27.06 -37.83
CA PRO A 147 -8.24 26.61 -39.00
C PRO A 147 -8.52 25.09 -38.99
N SER A 148 -9.77 24.75 -39.31
CA SER A 148 -10.16 23.62 -40.16
C SER A 148 -10.79 24.24 -41.43
N PRO A 149 -11.15 23.53 -42.52
CA PRO A 149 -11.21 22.08 -42.75
C PRO A 149 -10.71 21.64 -44.16
N SER A 150 -10.69 20.32 -44.45
CA SER A 150 -11.25 19.78 -45.71
C SER A 150 -11.22 18.26 -45.77
N LEU A 151 -12.30 17.72 -46.33
CA LEU A 151 -12.73 16.33 -46.46
C LEU A 151 -12.02 15.52 -47.56
N GLY A 152 -12.05 14.20 -47.38
CA GLY A 152 -11.87 13.14 -48.39
C GLY A 152 -11.22 11.92 -47.74
N GLY A 153 -11.72 10.69 -47.74
CA GLY A 153 -12.81 10.03 -48.45
C GLY A 153 -12.35 8.58 -48.71
N GLY A 154 -12.99 7.59 -48.06
CA GLY A 154 -13.14 6.23 -48.60
C GLY A 154 -12.10 5.13 -48.31
N ARG A 155 -12.54 4.16 -47.50
CA ARG A 155 -12.31 2.70 -47.55
C ARG A 155 -10.96 2.11 -47.12
N GLY A 156 -11.06 1.22 -46.13
CA GLY A 156 -10.07 0.18 -45.85
C GLY A 156 -10.13 -0.32 -44.42
N GLU A 157 -11.15 -1.11 -44.07
CA GLU A 157 -11.10 -1.97 -42.89
C GLU A 157 -9.85 -2.87 -42.98
N ARG A 158 -8.92 -2.68 -42.05
CA ARG A 158 -8.02 -3.71 -41.54
C ARG A 158 -7.52 -3.26 -40.18
N ALA A 159 -7.95 -3.98 -39.15
CA ALA A 159 -7.46 -3.88 -37.79
C ALA A 159 -5.92 -4.00 -37.79
N ALA A 160 -5.24 -2.88 -37.62
CA ALA A 160 -3.81 -2.83 -37.37
C ALA A 160 -3.63 -2.67 -35.85
N SER A 161 -3.19 -3.77 -35.24
CA SER A 161 -2.83 -3.91 -33.84
C SER A 161 -2.01 -2.74 -33.32
N CYS A 162 -2.43 -2.21 -32.18
CA CYS A 162 -1.71 -1.29 -31.30
C CYS A 162 -0.35 -1.87 -30.87
N THR A 163 0.68 -1.79 -31.72
CA THR A 163 2.07 -2.05 -31.34
C THR A 163 2.73 -0.75 -30.89
N GLY A 164 2.88 -0.55 -29.58
CA GLY A 164 3.62 0.62 -29.08
C GLY A 164 3.80 0.73 -27.57
N THR A 165 3.06 -0.02 -26.74
CA THR A 165 3.28 0.02 -25.29
C THR A 165 4.54 -0.79 -24.96
N GLY A 166 5.55 -0.22 -24.31
CA GLY A 166 6.79 -0.92 -23.95
C GLY A 166 6.64 -2.12 -22.99
N HIS A 167 5.40 -2.52 -22.70
CA HIS A 167 4.97 -3.65 -21.90
C HIS A 167 5.10 -4.99 -22.62
N SER A 168 4.97 -6.09 -21.86
CA SER A 168 4.79 -7.41 -22.46
C SER A 168 3.45 -7.51 -23.22
N PRO A 169 3.35 -8.34 -24.28
CA PRO A 169 2.10 -8.49 -25.02
C PRO A 169 0.96 -9.00 -24.13
N GLU A 170 1.29 -9.85 -23.15
CA GLU A 170 0.33 -10.34 -22.16
C GLU A 170 -0.20 -9.20 -21.26
N LEU A 171 0.68 -8.30 -20.81
CA LEU A 171 0.26 -7.16 -19.99
C LEU A 171 -0.49 -6.12 -20.83
N ALA A 172 -0.08 -5.86 -22.07
CA ALA A 172 -0.79 -4.94 -22.97
C ALA A 172 -2.25 -5.39 -23.17
N SER A 173 -2.46 -6.67 -23.44
CA SER A 173 -3.81 -7.25 -23.55
C SER A 173 -4.59 -7.16 -22.22
N ALA A 174 -3.94 -7.43 -21.08
CA ALA A 174 -4.57 -7.29 -19.77
C ALA A 174 -4.93 -5.83 -19.43
N LEU A 175 -4.13 -4.85 -19.85
CA LEU A 175 -4.44 -3.43 -19.68
C LEU A 175 -5.62 -3.01 -20.56
N GLU A 176 -5.74 -3.53 -21.77
CA GLU A 176 -6.87 -3.22 -22.66
C GLU A 176 -8.17 -3.89 -22.20
N THR A 177 -8.13 -5.19 -21.90
CA THR A 177 -9.33 -6.02 -21.68
C THR A 177 -9.68 -6.23 -20.21
N PHE A 178 -8.77 -5.90 -19.29
CA PHE A 178 -8.85 -6.24 -17.87
C PHE A 178 -9.01 -7.74 -17.58
N GLN A 179 -8.60 -8.60 -18.53
CA GLN A 179 -8.52 -10.04 -18.30
C GLN A 179 -7.20 -10.40 -17.60
N ILE A 180 -7.26 -10.48 -16.27
CA ILE A 180 -6.10 -10.84 -15.45
C ILE A 180 -5.92 -12.37 -15.45
N PRO A 181 -4.73 -12.90 -15.80
CA PRO A 181 -4.45 -14.32 -15.70
C PRO A 181 -4.64 -14.86 -14.27
N ASP A 182 -5.39 -15.93 -14.09
CA ASP A 182 -5.46 -16.62 -12.80
C ASP A 182 -4.24 -17.55 -12.66
N CYS A 183 -3.24 -17.08 -11.92
CA CYS A 183 -1.99 -17.80 -11.68
C CYS A 183 -1.85 -18.22 -10.21
N LYS A 184 -2.95 -18.42 -9.48
CA LYS A 184 -2.92 -18.87 -8.07
C LYS A 184 -2.12 -20.16 -7.88
N ASP A 185 -2.32 -21.15 -8.75
CA ASP A 185 -1.60 -22.44 -8.67
C ASP A 185 -0.10 -22.28 -8.98
N ASP A 186 0.23 -21.41 -9.94
CA ASP A 186 1.61 -21.07 -10.27
C ASP A 186 2.30 -20.38 -9.09
N GLU A 187 1.64 -19.41 -8.45
CA GLU A 187 2.17 -18.75 -7.27
C GLU A 187 2.31 -19.71 -6.08
N MET A 188 1.34 -20.62 -5.90
CA MET A 188 1.42 -21.66 -4.88
C MET A 188 2.57 -22.63 -5.14
N THR A 189 2.83 -22.98 -6.40
CA THR A 189 3.95 -23.83 -6.81
C THR A 189 5.29 -23.14 -6.52
N LEU A 190 5.39 -21.84 -6.83
CA LEU A 190 6.55 -21.02 -6.48
C LEU A 190 6.76 -20.99 -4.95
N SER A 191 5.71 -20.73 -4.18
CA SER A 191 5.78 -20.57 -2.71
C SER A 191 6.15 -21.89 -2.02
N ARG A 192 5.48 -23.00 -2.38
CA ARG A 192 5.71 -24.33 -1.79
C ARG A 192 7.15 -24.81 -1.91
N GLN A 193 7.83 -24.48 -3.02
CA GLN A 193 9.23 -24.85 -3.20
C GLN A 193 10.16 -24.19 -2.16
N PHE A 194 9.79 -23.01 -1.70
CA PHE A 194 10.61 -22.19 -0.81
C PHE A 194 10.14 -22.23 0.65
N ASP A 195 8.97 -22.80 0.92
CA ASP A 195 8.53 -23.20 2.27
C ASP A 195 9.44 -24.28 2.87
N GLN A 196 9.93 -25.20 2.04
CA GLN A 196 10.91 -26.23 2.41
C GLN A 196 12.11 -26.21 1.44
N PRO A 197 12.97 -25.18 1.52
CA PRO A 197 14.07 -25.05 0.58
C PRO A 197 15.05 -26.20 0.80
N ASP A 198 15.49 -26.81 -0.30
CA ASP A 198 16.50 -27.87 -0.27
C ASP A 198 17.75 -27.38 0.47
N LYS A 199 18.02 -27.98 1.63
CA LYS A 199 19.13 -27.62 2.53
C LYS A 199 20.50 -27.98 1.94
N ASN A 200 20.53 -28.91 0.99
CA ASN A 200 21.76 -29.33 0.30
C ASN A 200 22.12 -28.38 -0.85
N LYS A 201 21.17 -27.53 -1.27
CA LYS A 201 21.36 -26.55 -2.33
C LYS A 201 21.79 -25.19 -1.76
N LYS A 202 22.90 -24.64 -2.29
CA LYS A 202 23.36 -23.29 -1.92
C LYS A 202 22.50 -22.23 -2.60
N TRP A 203 21.57 -21.65 -1.85
CA TRP A 203 20.72 -20.55 -2.31
C TRP A 203 21.41 -19.19 -2.17
N ARG A 204 21.23 -18.31 -3.16
CA ARG A 204 21.75 -16.94 -3.12
C ARG A 204 21.22 -16.23 -1.87
N GLU A 205 22.14 -15.63 -1.10
CA GLU A 205 21.87 -14.95 0.17
C GLU A 205 21.34 -15.83 1.32
N GLY A 206 21.23 -17.15 1.11
CA GLY A 206 20.79 -18.13 2.09
C GLY A 206 19.27 -18.16 2.31
N VAL A 207 18.83 -19.03 3.22
CA VAL A 207 17.40 -19.28 3.52
C VAL A 207 16.91 -18.62 4.81
N LEU A 208 17.83 -18.13 5.66
CA LEU A 208 17.50 -17.55 6.97
C LEU A 208 17.09 -16.07 6.89
N LYS A 209 17.37 -15.39 5.78
CA LYS A 209 17.10 -13.96 5.63
C LYS A 209 15.68 -13.74 5.12
N SER A 210 14.92 -12.90 5.83
CA SER A 210 13.60 -12.47 5.39
C SER A 210 13.68 -11.30 4.41
N SER A 211 13.04 -11.46 3.25
CA SER A 211 12.92 -10.48 2.18
C SER A 211 11.44 -10.19 1.88
N PHE A 212 11.22 -9.16 1.08
CA PHE A 212 9.90 -8.78 0.56
C PHE A 212 10.08 -8.12 -0.81
N ASN A 213 9.00 -8.02 -1.59
CA ASN A 213 9.00 -7.24 -2.82
C ASN A 213 8.40 -5.86 -2.57
N TYR A 214 8.86 -4.87 -3.32
CA TYR A 214 8.24 -3.55 -3.26
C TYR A 214 8.20 -2.89 -4.61
N LEU A 215 7.25 -1.97 -4.74
CA LEU A 215 7.04 -1.14 -5.91
C LEU A 215 7.19 0.31 -5.48
N LEU A 216 7.90 1.11 -6.28
CA LEU A 216 7.88 2.56 -6.12
C LEU A 216 6.95 3.15 -7.17
N LEU A 217 5.99 3.94 -6.70
CA LEU A 217 4.96 4.57 -7.52
C LEU A 217 5.11 6.09 -7.52
N ASP A 218 4.77 6.69 -8.66
CA ASP A 218 4.75 8.14 -8.85
C ASP A 218 3.38 8.72 -8.45
N PRO A 219 3.28 9.50 -7.37
CA PRO A 219 2.02 10.10 -6.91
C PRO A 219 1.37 11.04 -7.94
N ARG A 220 2.16 11.64 -8.85
CA ARG A 220 1.66 12.50 -9.92
C ARG A 220 0.78 11.72 -10.90
N VAL A 221 1.01 10.40 -11.01
CA VAL A 221 0.29 9.48 -11.88
C VAL A 221 -0.83 8.75 -11.13
N THR A 222 -0.60 8.32 -9.88
CA THR A 222 -1.66 7.68 -9.09
C THR A 222 -2.78 8.65 -8.78
N GLN A 223 -2.47 9.92 -8.49
CA GLN A 223 -3.42 10.97 -8.14
C GLN A 223 -4.38 10.50 -7.03
N ASN A 224 -3.81 10.03 -5.91
CA ASN A 224 -4.55 9.41 -4.81
C ASN A 224 -5.51 8.31 -5.28
N LEU A 225 -4.97 7.37 -6.07
CA LEU A 225 -5.75 6.28 -6.69
C LEU A 225 -6.65 5.54 -5.68
N PRO A 226 -6.20 5.20 -4.45
CA PRO A 226 -7.06 4.56 -3.45
C PRO A 226 -8.32 5.37 -3.12
N PHE A 227 -8.24 6.70 -3.05
CA PHE A 227 -9.41 7.54 -2.80
C PHE A 227 -10.36 7.56 -4.01
N ARG A 228 -9.82 7.74 -5.22
CA ARG A 228 -10.64 7.84 -6.44
C ARG A 228 -11.12 6.50 -7.00
N CYS A 229 -10.61 5.37 -6.51
CA CYS A 229 -10.94 4.05 -7.07
C CYS A 229 -12.45 3.72 -7.01
N HIS A 230 -13.18 4.32 -6.06
CA HIS A 230 -14.64 4.19 -5.95
C HIS A 230 -15.40 4.76 -7.15
N HIS A 231 -14.78 5.65 -7.93
CA HIS A 231 -15.37 6.31 -9.10
C HIS A 231 -14.80 5.77 -10.43
N LEU A 232 -14.01 4.70 -10.38
CA LEU A 232 -13.31 4.16 -11.53
C LEU A 232 -13.67 2.70 -11.74
N SER A 233 -13.58 2.25 -12.99
CA SER A 233 -13.62 0.81 -13.26
C SER A 233 -12.37 0.13 -12.70
N GLN A 234 -12.47 -1.18 -12.42
CA GLN A 234 -11.29 -1.96 -12.02
C GLN A 234 -10.18 -1.93 -13.09
N ALA A 235 -10.58 -1.84 -14.38
CA ALA A 235 -9.66 -1.68 -15.50
C ALA A 235 -8.87 -0.37 -15.42
N ASP A 236 -9.55 0.75 -15.14
CA ASP A 236 -8.90 2.07 -15.04
C ASP A 236 -8.02 2.17 -13.79
N CYS A 237 -8.45 1.56 -12.68
CA CYS A 237 -7.60 1.41 -11.49
C CYS A 237 -6.32 0.67 -11.84
N PHE A 238 -6.43 -0.46 -12.56
CA PHE A 238 -5.28 -1.27 -12.93
C PHE A 238 -4.34 -0.56 -13.90
N ARG A 239 -4.88 0.11 -14.92
CA ARG A 239 -4.09 0.94 -15.84
C ARG A 239 -3.32 2.01 -15.08
N SER A 240 -4.01 2.79 -14.25
CA SER A 240 -3.35 3.86 -13.51
C SER A 240 -2.31 3.35 -12.51
N PHE A 241 -2.61 2.25 -11.81
CA PHE A 241 -1.65 1.62 -10.91
C PHE A 241 -0.39 1.18 -11.66
N VAL A 242 -0.54 0.46 -12.77
CA VAL A 242 0.59 -0.02 -13.57
C VAL A 242 1.39 1.15 -14.15
N SER A 243 0.73 2.18 -14.69
CA SER A 243 1.40 3.37 -15.23
C SER A 243 2.17 4.18 -14.19
N ALA A 244 1.77 4.12 -12.93
CA ALA A 244 2.46 4.83 -11.85
C ALA A 244 3.74 4.11 -11.39
N ILE A 245 3.90 2.81 -11.65
CA ILE A 245 5.07 2.05 -11.20
C ILE A 245 6.28 2.46 -12.04
N PHE A 246 7.26 3.09 -11.40
CA PHE A 246 8.54 3.41 -12.05
C PHE A 246 9.69 2.52 -11.60
N TYR A 247 9.51 1.71 -10.55
CA TYR A 247 10.55 0.78 -10.08
C TYR A 247 9.95 -0.44 -9.37
N VAL A 248 10.55 -1.61 -9.63
CA VAL A 248 10.27 -2.87 -8.94
C VAL A 248 11.53 -3.34 -8.24
N GLY A 249 11.45 -3.79 -7.00
CA GLY A 249 12.62 -4.34 -6.31
C GLY A 249 12.30 -5.34 -5.22
N LYS A 250 13.37 -5.90 -4.66
CA LYS A 250 13.33 -6.70 -3.43
C LYS A 250 13.98 -5.96 -2.26
N GLY A 251 13.30 -5.92 -1.13
CA GLY A 251 13.74 -5.29 0.11
C GLY A 251 14.32 -6.29 1.10
N LYS A 252 15.06 -5.77 2.09
CA LYS A 252 15.43 -6.50 3.30
C LYS A 252 14.76 -5.82 4.47
N ARG A 253 14.26 -6.57 5.45
CA ARG A 253 13.63 -5.98 6.65
C ARG A 253 14.54 -4.98 7.39
N SER A 254 15.85 -5.22 7.38
CA SER A 254 16.81 -4.31 8.01
C SER A 254 17.01 -2.99 7.26
N ARG A 255 16.61 -2.88 5.98
CA ARG A 255 16.80 -1.69 5.14
C ARG A 255 15.67 -1.56 4.11
N PRO A 256 14.43 -1.24 4.53
CA PRO A 256 13.28 -1.22 3.62
C PRO A 256 13.35 -0.09 2.58
N TYR A 257 13.93 1.07 2.94
CA TYR A 257 13.92 2.28 2.11
C TYR A 257 15.29 2.66 1.55
N SER A 258 16.14 1.67 1.24
CA SER A 258 17.54 1.92 0.84
C SER A 258 17.69 2.91 -0.32
N HIS A 259 16.77 2.94 -1.29
CA HIS A 259 16.83 3.87 -2.43
C HIS A 259 16.38 5.28 -2.06
N LEU A 260 15.44 5.41 -1.14
CA LEU A 260 15.02 6.71 -0.64
C LEU A 260 16.12 7.34 0.23
N TYR A 261 16.84 6.56 1.05
CA TYR A 261 18.02 7.08 1.76
C TYR A 261 19.15 7.51 0.82
N GLN A 262 19.36 6.77 -0.27
CA GLN A 262 20.30 7.18 -1.31
C GLN A 262 19.87 8.52 -1.92
N ALA A 263 18.61 8.68 -2.29
CA ALA A 263 18.07 9.93 -2.82
C ALA A 263 18.20 11.08 -1.80
N LEU A 264 17.93 10.84 -0.52
CA LEU A 264 18.08 11.83 0.55
C LEU A 264 19.51 12.37 0.66
N THR A 265 20.51 11.52 0.41
CA THR A 265 21.92 11.95 0.38
C THR A 265 22.19 12.92 -0.76
N HIS A 266 21.58 12.71 -1.94
CA HIS A 266 21.68 13.65 -3.06
C HIS A 266 20.90 14.93 -2.80
N TYR A 267 19.69 14.82 -2.24
CA TYR A 267 18.84 15.95 -1.88
C TYR A 267 19.53 16.93 -0.92
N LYS A 268 20.37 16.42 0.00
CA LYS A 268 21.17 17.23 0.94
C LYS A 268 22.48 17.79 0.35
N GLY A 269 22.70 17.70 -0.97
CA GLY A 269 23.90 18.25 -1.64
C GLY A 269 24.92 17.21 -2.11
N GLY A 270 24.50 16.00 -2.44
CA GLY A 270 25.39 14.94 -2.95
C GLY A 270 25.95 15.26 -4.35
N LYS A 271 27.28 15.24 -4.49
CA LYS A 271 28.01 15.65 -5.72
C LYS A 271 28.08 14.60 -6.85
N LYS A 272 27.54 13.39 -6.66
CA LYS A 272 27.61 12.31 -7.67
C LYS A 272 26.39 12.32 -8.58
N GLN A 273 26.57 11.91 -9.84
CA GLN A 273 25.46 11.68 -10.77
C GLN A 273 24.51 10.62 -10.20
N ALA A 274 23.23 10.97 -10.09
CA ALA A 274 22.19 10.05 -9.63
C ALA A 274 21.88 9.00 -10.71
N CYS A 275 21.65 7.76 -10.29
CA CYS A 275 21.12 6.73 -11.20
C CYS A 275 19.64 7.00 -11.54
N PRO A 276 19.09 6.48 -12.65
CA PRO A 276 17.75 6.86 -13.16
C PRO A 276 16.64 6.79 -12.11
N LYS A 277 16.62 5.72 -11.29
CA LYS A 277 15.63 5.59 -10.21
C LYS A 277 15.75 6.64 -9.11
N VAL A 278 16.98 7.03 -8.76
CA VAL A 278 17.23 8.07 -7.74
C VAL A 278 16.88 9.43 -8.32
N GLN A 279 17.19 9.67 -9.59
CA GLN A 279 16.78 10.89 -10.28
C GLN A 279 15.25 11.02 -10.28
N HIS A 280 14.51 9.96 -10.63
CA HIS A 280 13.04 9.98 -10.61
C HIS A 280 12.46 10.30 -9.22
N ILE A 281 13.07 9.75 -8.15
CA ILE A 281 12.69 10.07 -6.76
C ILE A 281 12.91 11.57 -6.47
N LEU A 282 14.07 12.11 -6.86
CA LEU A 282 14.39 13.52 -6.67
C LEU A 282 13.43 14.43 -7.43
N ASP A 283 13.04 14.05 -8.65
CA ASP A 283 12.10 14.83 -9.48
C ASP A 283 10.69 14.87 -8.85
N ILE A 284 10.24 13.77 -8.24
CA ILE A 284 8.98 13.74 -7.47
C ILE A 284 9.08 14.68 -6.27
N TRP A 285 10.17 14.60 -5.50
CA TRP A 285 10.38 15.45 -4.32
C TRP A 285 10.51 16.94 -4.66
N ALA A 286 11.17 17.27 -5.78
CA ALA A 286 11.27 18.63 -6.27
C ALA A 286 9.90 19.21 -6.65
N GLY A 287 8.96 18.35 -7.06
CA GLY A 287 7.56 18.70 -7.30
C GLY A 287 6.71 18.84 -6.02
N GLY A 288 7.30 18.79 -4.82
CA GLY A 288 6.60 18.92 -3.54
C GLY A 288 5.83 17.67 -3.08
N GLN A 289 5.90 16.57 -3.84
CA GLN A 289 5.24 15.31 -3.50
C GLN A 289 6.21 14.29 -2.91
N GLY A 290 5.72 13.28 -2.21
CA GLY A 290 6.55 12.18 -1.68
C GLY A 290 6.38 10.90 -2.50
N VAL A 291 7.41 10.05 -2.52
CA VAL A 291 7.36 8.79 -3.30
C VAL A 291 6.53 7.74 -2.56
N ILE A 292 5.70 7.01 -3.29
CA ILE A 292 4.89 5.92 -2.72
C ILE A 292 5.72 4.63 -2.75
N SER A 293 5.79 3.91 -1.63
CA SER A 293 6.48 2.62 -1.52
C SER A 293 5.50 1.53 -1.08
N VAL A 294 5.05 0.71 -2.03
CA VAL A 294 4.11 -0.39 -1.77
C VAL A 294 4.91 -1.64 -1.42
N HIS A 295 4.74 -2.18 -0.21
CA HIS A 295 5.41 -3.40 0.23
C HIS A 295 4.51 -4.62 0.02
N CYS A 296 4.85 -5.46 -0.95
CA CYS A 296 4.10 -6.67 -1.29
C CYS A 296 4.90 -7.95 -0.97
N PHE A 297 4.18 -9.07 -0.83
CA PHE A 297 4.77 -10.42 -0.70
C PHE A 297 5.85 -10.52 0.40
N GLN A 298 5.44 -10.33 1.66
CA GLN A 298 6.35 -10.27 2.81
C GLN A 298 6.75 -11.65 3.32
N ASN A 299 7.84 -11.69 4.11
CA ASN A 299 8.33 -12.88 4.83
C ASN A 299 8.79 -14.04 3.93
N VAL A 300 9.28 -13.72 2.73
CA VAL A 300 9.80 -14.72 1.79
C VAL A 300 11.32 -14.82 1.87
N ILE A 301 11.89 -15.94 1.45
CA ILE A 301 13.34 -16.07 1.33
C ILE A 301 13.88 -15.23 0.15
N PRO A 302 15.18 -14.89 0.10
CA PRO A 302 15.70 -13.96 -0.89
C PRO A 302 15.51 -14.43 -2.34
N VAL A 303 15.72 -15.72 -2.62
CA VAL A 303 15.59 -16.29 -3.98
C VAL A 303 14.15 -16.29 -4.48
N GLU A 304 13.17 -16.42 -3.59
CA GLU A 304 11.77 -16.25 -3.93
C GLU A 304 11.47 -14.79 -4.28
N ALA A 305 11.93 -13.85 -3.45
CA ALA A 305 11.77 -12.41 -3.72
C ALA A 305 12.40 -12.00 -5.05
N TYR A 306 13.59 -12.52 -5.39
CA TYR A 306 14.23 -12.29 -6.69
C TYR A 306 13.39 -12.85 -7.84
N THR A 307 12.80 -14.02 -7.66
CA THR A 307 11.96 -14.66 -8.69
C THR A 307 10.67 -13.88 -8.91
N ARG A 308 10.03 -13.41 -7.84
CA ARG A 308 8.85 -12.53 -7.90
C ARG A 308 9.17 -11.20 -8.57
N GLU A 309 10.30 -10.57 -8.20
CA GLU A 309 10.81 -9.34 -8.84
C GLU A 309 11.02 -9.55 -10.35
N ALA A 310 11.62 -10.67 -10.75
CA ALA A 310 11.86 -10.98 -12.16
C ALA A 310 10.55 -11.10 -12.96
N CYS A 311 9.55 -11.79 -12.42
CA CYS A 311 8.24 -11.92 -13.05
C CYS A 311 7.55 -10.56 -13.23
N LEU A 312 7.58 -9.70 -12.19
CA LEU A 312 7.02 -8.36 -12.24
C LEU A 312 7.72 -7.47 -13.28
N VAL A 313 9.05 -7.46 -13.30
CA VAL A 313 9.86 -6.69 -14.26
C VAL A 313 9.61 -7.17 -15.70
N ASP A 314 9.54 -8.47 -15.94
CA ASP A 314 9.31 -9.00 -17.29
C ASP A 314 7.85 -8.82 -17.76
N ALA A 315 6.89 -8.72 -16.83
CA ALA A 315 5.50 -8.39 -17.15
C ALA A 315 5.36 -6.90 -17.53
N ILE A 316 5.86 -5.99 -16.69
CA ILE A 316 5.83 -4.53 -16.95
C ILE A 316 6.70 -4.16 -18.16
N GLY A 317 7.81 -4.85 -18.36
CA GLY A 317 8.79 -4.53 -19.38
C GLY A 317 9.84 -3.53 -18.88
N LEU A 318 11.11 -3.85 -19.10
CA LEU A 318 12.25 -3.06 -18.60
C LEU A 318 12.25 -1.61 -19.13
N LYS A 319 11.71 -1.37 -20.33
CA LYS A 319 11.64 -0.03 -20.95
C LYS A 319 10.71 0.93 -20.19
N MET A 320 9.77 0.39 -19.43
CA MET A 320 8.77 1.16 -18.67
C MET A 320 9.21 1.40 -17.22
N LEU A 321 10.35 0.86 -16.81
CA LEU A 321 10.87 0.93 -15.45
C LEU A 321 12.23 1.62 -15.43
N THR A 322 12.57 2.23 -14.30
CA THR A 322 13.92 2.75 -14.00
C THR A 322 14.90 1.64 -13.62
N ASN A 323 14.45 0.37 -13.58
CA ASN A 323 15.30 -0.80 -13.40
C ASN A 323 16.36 -0.88 -14.51
N GLN A 324 17.62 -1.10 -14.12
CA GLN A 324 18.73 -1.17 -15.10
C GLN A 324 18.96 -2.60 -15.62
N LYS A 325 18.44 -3.62 -14.93
CA LYS A 325 18.69 -5.03 -15.23
C LYS A 325 17.41 -5.82 -15.06
N LYS A 326 17.31 -6.91 -15.83
CA LYS A 326 16.29 -7.93 -15.62
C LYS A 326 16.51 -8.67 -14.30
N GLY A 327 15.43 -9.22 -13.74
CA GLY A 327 15.49 -10.07 -12.56
C GLY A 327 16.05 -11.46 -12.86
N ASN A 328 16.42 -12.18 -11.80
CA ASN A 328 16.91 -13.56 -11.90
C ASN A 328 15.82 -14.53 -11.44
N TYR A 329 15.63 -15.59 -12.21
CA TYR A 329 14.70 -16.65 -11.88
C TYR A 329 15.39 -17.78 -11.10
N TYR A 330 14.73 -18.27 -10.06
CA TYR A 330 15.18 -19.41 -9.27
C TYR A 330 14.10 -20.49 -9.22
N GLY A 331 14.49 -21.68 -8.77
CA GLY A 331 13.55 -22.75 -8.53
C GLY A 331 12.87 -23.26 -9.81
N VAL A 332 11.63 -23.71 -9.68
CA VAL A 332 10.80 -24.22 -10.78
C VAL A 332 10.49 -23.16 -11.82
N VAL A 333 10.38 -21.88 -11.42
CA VAL A 333 10.05 -20.79 -12.33
C VAL A 333 11.18 -20.55 -13.34
N ALA A 334 12.43 -20.88 -12.98
CA ALA A 334 13.58 -20.79 -13.88
C ALA A 334 13.49 -21.71 -15.10
N SER A 335 12.68 -22.77 -15.07
CA SER A 335 12.42 -23.65 -16.23
C SER A 335 11.15 -23.29 -17.00
N TRP A 336 10.31 -22.39 -16.48
CA TRP A 336 9.03 -22.07 -17.12
C TRP A 336 9.21 -21.27 -18.43
N PRO A 337 8.29 -21.40 -19.40
CA PRO A 337 8.25 -20.51 -20.55
C PRO A 337 8.04 -19.04 -20.16
N MET A 338 8.61 -18.09 -20.92
CA MET A 338 8.52 -16.65 -20.62
C MET A 338 7.07 -16.15 -20.53
N LYS A 339 6.17 -16.62 -21.40
CA LYS A 339 4.74 -16.29 -21.34
C LYS A 339 4.14 -16.60 -19.96
N ARG A 340 4.40 -17.79 -19.42
CA ARG A 340 3.91 -18.21 -18.09
C ARG A 340 4.48 -17.34 -16.97
N ARG A 341 5.78 -16.99 -17.03
CA ARG A 341 6.42 -16.09 -16.05
C ARG A 341 5.77 -14.71 -16.05
N ARG A 342 5.46 -14.17 -17.24
CA ARG A 342 4.77 -12.88 -17.39
C ARG A 342 3.34 -12.94 -16.88
N CYS A 343 2.59 -14.00 -17.18
CA CYS A 343 1.25 -14.20 -16.62
C CYS A 343 1.27 -14.20 -15.08
N LEU A 344 2.22 -14.91 -14.47
CA LEU A 344 2.43 -14.87 -13.02
C LEU A 344 2.76 -13.44 -12.54
N GLY A 345 3.60 -12.70 -13.28
CA GLY A 345 3.87 -11.29 -13.01
C GLY A 345 2.62 -10.41 -13.04
N ILE A 346 1.75 -10.56 -14.05
CA ILE A 346 0.49 -9.79 -14.19
C ILE A 346 -0.47 -10.13 -13.04
N HIS A 347 -0.58 -11.41 -12.69
CA HIS A 347 -1.35 -11.84 -11.52
C HIS A 347 -0.86 -11.16 -10.23
N MET A 348 0.45 -11.14 -10.03
CA MET A 348 1.06 -10.47 -8.87
C MET A 348 0.90 -8.94 -8.91
N LEU A 349 0.91 -8.30 -10.09
CA LEU A 349 0.62 -6.87 -10.22
C LEU A 349 -0.81 -6.55 -9.79
N HIS A 350 -1.79 -7.34 -10.22
CA HIS A 350 -3.18 -7.15 -9.81
C HIS A 350 -3.33 -7.31 -8.29
N ARG A 351 -2.68 -8.31 -7.69
CA ARG A 351 -2.64 -8.46 -6.23
C ARG A 351 -1.95 -7.28 -5.53
N ALA A 352 -0.86 -6.77 -6.09
CA ALA A 352 -0.17 -5.60 -5.53
C ALA A 352 -1.04 -4.33 -5.62
N MET A 353 -1.84 -4.19 -6.68
CA MET A 353 -2.84 -3.12 -6.79
C MET A 353 -3.88 -3.24 -5.67
N GLN A 354 -4.43 -4.44 -5.44
CA GLN A 354 -5.41 -4.66 -4.37
C GLN A 354 -4.84 -4.31 -3.00
N ILE A 355 -3.58 -4.67 -2.73
CA ILE A 355 -2.87 -4.26 -1.51
C ILE A 355 -2.77 -2.74 -1.44
N PHE A 356 -2.35 -2.06 -2.50
CA PHE A 356 -2.22 -0.61 -2.53
C PHE A 356 -3.55 0.12 -2.33
N LEU A 357 -4.65 -0.36 -2.94
CA LEU A 357 -5.98 0.21 -2.75
C LEU A 357 -6.47 0.03 -1.31
N ALA A 358 -6.11 -1.08 -0.65
CA ALA A 358 -6.49 -1.36 0.73
C ALA A 358 -5.62 -0.62 1.77
N GLU A 359 -4.31 -0.51 1.53
CA GLU A 359 -3.36 0.18 2.42
C GLU A 359 -3.41 1.71 2.29
N GLY A 360 -3.92 2.21 1.17
CA GLY A 360 -3.98 3.64 0.87
C GLY A 360 -2.67 4.20 0.31
N GLU A 361 -2.71 5.47 -0.06
CA GLU A 361 -1.57 6.17 -0.65
C GLU A 361 -0.75 6.88 0.41
N ARG A 362 0.39 6.28 0.81
CA ARG A 362 1.36 6.93 1.69
C ARG A 362 2.55 7.45 0.91
N GLN A 363 2.72 8.76 0.90
CA GLN A 363 3.85 9.45 0.28
C GLN A 363 5.02 9.60 1.26
N LEU A 364 6.22 9.21 0.85
CA LEU A 364 7.46 9.35 1.63
C LEU A 364 8.25 10.56 1.11
N ARG A 365 8.23 11.64 1.88
CA ARG A 365 8.94 12.89 1.64
C ARG A 365 10.34 12.86 2.30
N PRO A 366 11.25 13.77 1.93
CA PRO A 366 12.57 13.86 2.57
C PRO A 366 12.52 14.02 4.10
N ALA A 367 11.50 14.71 4.63
CA ALA A 367 11.32 14.91 6.08
C ALA A 367 10.98 13.59 6.81
N ASP A 368 10.15 12.74 6.22
CA ASP A 368 9.71 11.47 6.81
C ASP A 368 10.86 10.47 7.00
N LEU A 369 11.92 10.64 6.22
CA LEU A 369 13.09 9.75 6.21
C LEU A 369 14.19 10.20 7.20
N GLN A 370 14.09 11.40 7.77
CA GLN A 370 15.11 11.95 8.67
C GLN A 370 15.01 11.42 10.11
N ILE A 371 13.84 10.90 10.50
CA ILE A 371 13.57 10.39 11.86
C ILE A 371 14.23 9.01 12.11
N GLY A 372 14.86 8.41 11.07
CA GLY A 372 15.40 7.06 11.11
C GLY A 372 16.93 6.92 11.16
N GLN A 373 17.67 8.00 11.49
CA GLN A 373 19.12 7.93 11.76
C GLN A 373 19.42 7.93 13.26
#